data_AF-A0A350V5U2-F1
#
_entry.id   AF-A0A350V5U2-F1
#
_cell.length_a   1.000
_cell.length_b   1.000
_cell.length_c   1.000
_cell.angle_alpha   90.00
_cell.angle_beta   90.00
_cell.angle_gamma   90.00
#
_symmetry.space_group_name_H-M   'P 1'
#
loop_
_entity.id
_entity.type
_entity.pdbx_description
1 polymer ?
#
loop_
_entity_poly.entity_id
_entity_poly.type
_entity_poly.pdbx_seq_one_letter_code
_entity_poly.pdbx_strand_id
1 'polypeptide(L)'
;MKKIIQIGLLYFLFNLPFFATTWDEPWQEKVIKESDTFAKIKVISTDEQKGVKAVLIKNLAGEKLTSEIVINNFYFMNLTTLDHEHLPEFYFKESKDYYVFLKQGDDGNYMLPTPTSGWADMDSINVFATYRHSYSKAIVPIDMYENSMTAIFNRVKNLKYDKIYIDNLINTYLNIEPSSPVGSDMSSVAARNFFLQHVALECVYYFGDTTYIMYYDKLLKFINFDFYHTQVSAIRALSSINTEESRKSIFEFLKGKGDNFSKVIAVWSLEKMNATECKNELAEYFKNASTEEVYFDTDIMDPRVGTYFPKSVKNAVQILLKKWK
;
A
#
# COMPACT_ATOMS: atom_id res chain seq x y z
N MET A 1 -16.43 10.19 55.14
CA MET A 1 -15.99 11.17 54.11
C MET A 1 -14.57 10.97 53.59
N LYS A 2 -13.55 10.63 54.42
CA LYS A 2 -12.16 10.48 53.93
C LYS A 2 -11.91 9.39 52.87
N LYS A 3 -12.73 8.33 52.80
CA LYS A 3 -12.59 7.24 51.80
C LYS A 3 -13.16 7.56 50.40
N ILE A 4 -14.05 8.54 50.26
CA ILE A 4 -14.63 8.92 48.95
C ILE A 4 -13.67 9.82 48.16
N ILE A 5 -12.86 10.62 48.86
CA ILE A 5 -11.85 11.51 48.24
C ILE A 5 -10.68 10.72 47.64
N GLN A 6 -10.33 9.54 48.19
CA GLN A 6 -9.27 8.69 47.66
C GLN A 6 -9.64 7.96 46.36
N ILE A 7 -10.93 7.71 46.10
CA ILE A 7 -11.39 7.08 44.84
C ILE A 7 -11.49 8.11 43.70
N GLY A 8 -11.84 9.37 44.02
CA GLY A 8 -11.87 10.46 43.04
C GLY A 8 -10.50 10.87 42.51
N LEU A 9 -9.45 10.81 43.33
CA LEU A 9 -8.09 11.12 42.89
C LEU A 9 -7.48 10.03 42.00
N LEU A 10 -7.89 8.77 42.16
CA LEU A 10 -7.40 7.67 41.33
C LEU A 10 -7.99 7.70 39.91
N TYR A 11 -9.22 8.22 39.75
CA TYR A 11 -9.88 8.33 38.44
C TYR A 11 -9.36 9.51 37.59
N PHE A 12 -8.77 10.53 38.23
CA PHE A 12 -8.22 11.70 37.54
C PHE A 12 -6.79 11.50 37.01
N LEU A 13 -6.07 10.47 37.48
CA LEU A 13 -4.68 10.20 37.09
C LEU A 13 -4.52 9.27 35.87
N PHE A 14 -5.61 8.72 35.32
CA PHE A 14 -5.55 7.75 34.21
C PHE A 14 -6.03 8.26 32.84
N ASN A 15 -6.22 9.57 32.67
CA ASN A 15 -6.56 10.18 31.38
C ASN A 15 -5.50 11.19 30.92
N LEU A 16 -4.21 10.87 31.09
CA LEU A 16 -3.20 11.59 30.32
C LEU A 16 -3.28 11.08 28.87
N PRO A 17 -3.53 11.95 27.88
CA PRO A 17 -3.44 11.56 26.49
C PRO A 17 -2.01 11.09 26.23
N PHE A 18 -1.83 9.77 26.04
CA PHE A 18 -0.60 9.25 25.46
C PHE A 18 -0.56 9.75 24.02
N PHE A 19 0.26 10.77 23.77
CA PHE A 19 0.55 11.21 22.41
C PHE A 19 1.57 10.22 21.84
N ALA A 20 1.22 9.55 20.75
CA ALA A 20 2.21 8.84 19.94
C ALA A 20 2.69 9.79 18.85
N THR A 21 3.98 9.78 18.51
CA THR A 21 4.46 10.43 17.29
C THR A 21 3.85 9.70 16.10
N THR A 22 3.07 10.40 15.30
CA THR A 22 2.38 9.83 14.13
C THR A 22 2.78 10.55 12.85
N TRP A 23 2.71 9.88 11.70
CA TRP A 23 3.07 10.43 10.39
C TRP A 23 2.19 9.91 9.26
N ASP A 24 2.11 10.66 8.16
CA ASP A 24 1.47 10.19 6.95
C ASP A 24 2.29 9.10 6.25
N GLU A 25 1.67 7.95 5.99
CA GLU A 25 2.24 6.89 5.16
C GLU A 25 1.90 7.10 3.67
N PRO A 26 2.90 7.01 2.77
CA PRO A 26 2.70 7.10 1.34
C PRO A 26 2.15 5.80 0.75
N TRP A 27 1.36 5.92 -0.32
CA TRP A 27 1.08 4.80 -1.21
C TRP A 27 2.34 4.30 -1.90
N GLN A 28 2.41 3.00 -2.17
CA GLN A 28 3.60 2.37 -2.75
C GLN A 28 3.99 2.98 -4.10
N GLU A 29 3.02 3.37 -4.94
CA GLU A 29 3.28 4.06 -6.21
C GLU A 29 4.08 5.37 -6.00
N LYS A 30 3.77 6.12 -4.94
CA LYS A 30 4.47 7.37 -4.59
C LYS A 30 5.91 7.09 -4.14
N VAL A 31 6.09 6.04 -3.33
CA VAL A 31 7.43 5.58 -2.90
C VAL A 31 8.29 5.23 -4.11
N ILE A 32 7.78 4.39 -5.02
CA ILE A 32 8.50 3.95 -6.21
C ILE A 32 8.84 5.14 -7.12
N LYS A 33 7.87 6.05 -7.33
CA LYS A 33 8.05 7.22 -8.18
C LYS A 33 9.16 8.15 -7.69
N GLU A 34 9.29 8.32 -6.38
CA GLU A 34 10.21 9.30 -5.78
C GLU A 34 11.54 8.69 -5.32
N SER A 35 11.70 7.38 -5.43
CA SER A 35 12.97 6.69 -5.15
C SER A 35 13.87 6.67 -6.37
N ASP A 36 15.17 6.76 -6.18
CA ASP A 36 16.17 6.75 -7.25
C ASP A 36 16.61 5.33 -7.60
N THR A 37 16.52 4.42 -6.63
CA THR A 37 16.99 3.04 -6.75
C THR A 37 16.07 2.07 -6.02
N PHE A 38 16.09 0.82 -6.49
CA PHE A 38 15.55 -0.33 -5.80
C PHE A 38 16.67 -1.38 -5.67
N ALA A 39 16.96 -1.80 -4.44
CA ALA A 39 18.11 -2.64 -4.16
C ALA A 39 17.86 -3.65 -3.04
N LYS A 40 18.69 -4.69 -3.01
CA LYS A 40 18.85 -5.59 -1.87
C LYS A 40 20.12 -5.19 -1.12
N ILE A 41 19.98 -4.95 0.18
CA ILE A 41 21.06 -4.54 1.08
C ILE A 41 21.18 -5.51 2.25
N LYS A 42 22.36 -5.55 2.88
CA LYS A 42 22.57 -6.18 4.18
C LYS A 42 22.89 -5.11 5.20
N VAL A 43 22.12 -5.06 6.28
CA VAL A 43 22.32 -4.09 7.36
C VAL A 43 23.49 -4.51 8.22
N ILE A 44 24.44 -3.61 8.44
CA ILE A 44 25.62 -3.82 9.27
C ILE A 44 25.38 -3.30 10.68
N SER A 45 24.80 -2.10 10.81
CA SER A 45 24.49 -1.48 12.10
C SER A 45 23.31 -0.52 11.99
N THR A 46 22.55 -0.40 13.06
CA THR A 46 21.47 0.59 13.21
C THR A 46 21.76 1.45 14.44
N ASP A 47 21.88 2.76 14.27
CA ASP A 47 22.14 3.74 15.35
C ASP A 47 21.09 4.85 15.25
N GLU A 48 20.42 5.18 16.36
CA GLU A 48 19.34 6.17 16.40
C GLU A 48 19.79 7.57 15.94
N GLN A 49 21.05 7.95 16.20
CA GLN A 49 21.57 9.26 15.87
C GLN A 49 22.27 9.30 14.50
N LYS A 50 22.82 8.18 14.06
CA LYS A 50 23.64 8.09 12.84
C LYS A 50 22.93 7.41 11.67
N GLY A 51 21.80 6.78 11.91
CA GLY A 51 21.04 6.02 10.94
C GLY A 51 21.55 4.59 10.74
N VAL A 52 21.27 4.05 9.56
CA VAL A 52 21.58 2.67 9.17
C VAL A 52 22.82 2.65 8.30
N LYS A 53 23.79 1.80 8.66
CA LYS A 53 24.88 1.43 7.76
C LYS A 53 24.57 0.09 7.14
N ALA A 54 24.72 0.00 5.83
CA ALA A 54 24.45 -1.21 5.07
C ALA A 54 25.47 -1.42 3.97
N VAL A 55 25.53 -2.66 3.47
CA VAL A 55 26.28 -3.00 2.26
C VAL A 55 25.33 -3.43 1.16
N LEU A 56 25.64 -3.02 -0.07
CA LEU A 56 24.91 -3.44 -1.25
C LEU A 56 25.13 -4.93 -1.51
N ILE A 57 24.05 -5.70 -1.61
CA ILE A 57 24.09 -7.10 -2.06
C ILE A 57 23.77 -7.18 -3.55
N LYS A 58 22.71 -6.47 -3.98
CA LYS A 58 22.26 -6.48 -5.39
C LYS A 58 21.55 -5.18 -5.73
N ASN A 59 21.98 -4.53 -6.81
CA ASN A 59 21.22 -3.44 -7.42
C ASN A 59 20.15 -4.06 -8.34
N LEU A 60 18.87 -3.79 -8.10
CA LEU A 60 17.77 -4.40 -8.86
C LEU A 60 17.27 -3.47 -9.97
N ALA A 61 17.08 -2.19 -9.66
CA ALA A 61 16.63 -1.18 -10.61
C ALA A 61 17.11 0.23 -10.24
N GLY A 62 17.01 1.16 -11.20
CA GLY A 62 17.34 2.57 -10.98
C GLY A 62 18.84 2.85 -10.94
N GLU A 63 19.22 3.89 -10.22
CA GLU A 63 20.60 4.33 -10.10
C GLU A 63 21.48 3.29 -9.40
N LYS A 64 22.76 3.25 -9.78
CA LYS A 64 23.73 2.30 -9.22
C LYS A 64 24.21 2.80 -7.87
N LEU A 65 24.10 1.94 -6.87
CA LEU A 65 24.62 2.22 -5.53
C LEU A 65 26.09 1.87 -5.38
N THR A 66 26.75 2.56 -4.46
CA THR A 66 28.06 2.19 -3.92
C THR A 66 27.94 0.92 -3.06
N SER A 67 29.07 0.24 -2.83
CA SER A 67 29.09 -0.96 -1.98
C SER A 67 28.69 -0.66 -0.54
N GLU A 68 29.06 0.52 -0.03
CA GLU A 68 28.69 1.00 1.29
C GLU A 68 27.56 2.02 1.17
N ILE A 69 26.54 1.88 2.02
CA ILE A 69 25.32 2.68 2.01
C ILE A 69 25.09 3.20 3.43
N VAL A 70 24.81 4.50 3.55
CA VAL A 70 24.33 5.12 4.79
C VAL A 70 22.92 5.63 4.54
N ILE A 71 21.97 5.21 5.37
CA ILE A 71 20.58 5.68 5.35
C ILE A 71 20.35 6.47 6.63
N ASN A 72 20.16 7.78 6.55
CA ASN A 72 20.14 8.65 7.73
C ASN A 72 18.92 9.58 7.82
N ASN A 73 17.99 9.52 6.87
CA ASN A 73 16.81 10.38 6.90
C ASN A 73 15.59 9.73 6.24
N PHE A 74 14.46 10.42 6.33
CA PHE A 74 13.19 10.06 5.72
C PHE A 74 12.67 11.17 4.80
N TYR A 75 12.37 10.87 3.54
CA TYR A 75 12.00 11.89 2.54
C TYR A 75 10.50 12.15 2.40
N PHE A 76 9.65 11.37 3.07
CA PHE A 76 8.20 11.61 3.17
C PHE A 76 7.72 11.75 4.61
N MET A 77 8.61 12.03 5.55
CA MET A 77 8.21 12.24 6.93
C MET A 77 7.36 13.51 7.07
N ASN A 78 6.04 13.35 7.14
CA ASN A 78 5.12 14.40 7.51
C ASN A 78 4.46 14.04 8.84
N LEU A 79 4.96 14.62 9.93
CA LEU A 79 4.47 14.34 11.27
C LEU A 79 3.07 14.93 11.47
N THR A 80 2.12 14.10 11.89
CA THR A 80 0.74 14.51 12.19
C THR A 80 0.53 14.78 13.68
N THR A 81 1.28 14.10 14.54
CA THR A 81 1.45 14.42 15.97
C THR A 81 2.90 14.17 16.36
N LEU A 82 3.43 14.97 17.29
CA LEU A 82 4.79 14.82 17.80
C LEU A 82 4.75 14.60 19.30
N ASP A 83 5.30 13.47 19.73
CA ASP A 83 5.79 13.27 21.08
C ASP A 83 7.32 13.41 21.06
N HIS A 84 7.85 14.32 21.89
CA HIS A 84 9.28 14.62 21.92
C HIS A 84 10.13 13.44 22.42
N GLU A 85 9.52 12.45 23.06
CA GLU A 85 10.20 11.27 23.57
C GLU A 85 10.38 10.16 22.52
N HIS A 86 9.58 10.15 21.45
CA HIS A 86 9.55 9.08 20.46
C HIS A 86 9.74 9.64 19.04
N LEU A 87 10.99 9.84 18.62
CA LEU A 87 11.28 10.27 17.26
C LEU A 87 11.10 9.09 16.27
N PRO A 88 10.87 9.36 14.98
CA PRO A 88 10.84 8.30 13.98
C PRO A 88 12.19 7.59 13.89
N GLU A 89 12.18 6.26 14.06
CA GLU A 89 13.38 5.42 14.10
C GLU A 89 13.48 4.46 12.91
N PHE A 90 14.68 3.94 12.67
CA PHE A 90 14.91 2.86 11.73
C PHE A 90 14.77 1.49 12.40
N TYR A 91 13.82 0.67 11.96
CA TYR A 91 13.51 -0.64 12.58
C TYR A 91 14.27 -1.83 11.98
N PHE A 92 15.46 -1.60 11.42
CA PHE A 92 16.25 -2.67 10.81
C PHE A 92 17.05 -3.46 11.84
N LYS A 93 17.03 -4.79 11.68
CA LYS A 93 17.87 -5.70 12.46
C LYS A 93 19.24 -5.83 11.81
N GLU A 94 20.29 -5.82 12.63
CA GLU A 94 21.65 -6.02 12.16
C GLU A 94 21.85 -7.41 11.54
N SER A 95 22.77 -7.51 10.60
CA SER A 95 23.11 -8.72 9.84
C SER A 95 21.98 -9.33 9.01
N LYS A 96 20.84 -8.64 8.88
CA LYS A 96 19.73 -9.05 8.01
C LYS A 96 19.78 -8.41 6.63
N ASP A 97 19.23 -9.15 5.67
CA ASP A 97 19.01 -8.67 4.31
C ASP A 97 17.64 -7.99 4.20
N TYR A 98 17.58 -6.88 3.48
CA TYR A 98 16.35 -6.16 3.19
C TYR A 98 16.30 -5.73 1.73
N TYR A 99 15.10 -5.66 1.18
CA TYR A 99 14.87 -4.91 -0.04
C TYR A 99 14.46 -3.48 0.31
N VAL A 100 15.01 -2.50 -0.38
CA VAL A 100 14.83 -1.08 -0.08
C VAL A 100 14.61 -0.26 -1.34
N PHE A 101 13.77 0.76 -1.21
CA PHE A 101 13.61 1.87 -2.14
C PHE A 101 14.28 3.10 -1.52
N LEU A 102 15.36 3.56 -2.13
CA LEU A 102 16.17 4.65 -1.59
C LEU A 102 16.10 5.87 -2.48
N LYS A 103 16.11 7.05 -1.86
CA LYS A 103 16.31 8.34 -2.50
C LYS A 103 17.64 8.92 -2.02
N GLN A 104 18.46 9.46 -2.90
CA GLN A 104 19.67 10.16 -2.51
C GLN A 104 19.32 11.53 -1.89
N GLY A 105 19.92 11.83 -0.76
CA GLY A 105 19.82 13.12 -0.08
C GLY A 105 20.86 14.12 -0.55
N ASP A 106 20.66 15.38 -0.19
CA ASP A 106 21.56 16.48 -0.54
C ASP A 106 22.95 16.34 0.14
N ASP A 107 23.03 15.57 1.21
CA ASP A 107 24.27 15.23 1.92
C ASP A 107 25.03 14.05 1.28
N GLY A 108 24.51 13.48 0.19
CA GLY A 108 25.06 12.34 -0.51
C GLY A 108 24.72 10.98 0.10
N ASN A 109 24.09 10.96 1.29
CA ASN A 109 23.57 9.74 1.91
C ASN A 109 22.21 9.37 1.31
N TYR A 110 21.62 8.27 1.78
CA TYR A 110 20.33 7.79 1.30
C TYR A 110 19.23 7.98 2.33
N MET A 111 18.00 7.99 1.84
CA MET A 111 16.81 8.20 2.64
C MET A 111 15.76 7.14 2.31
N LEU A 112 15.00 6.73 3.34
CA LEU A 112 13.78 5.95 3.18
C LEU A 112 12.57 6.88 3.06
N PRO A 113 11.42 6.44 2.54
CA PRO A 113 10.23 7.27 2.53
C PRO A 113 9.75 7.60 3.96
N THR A 114 9.52 6.58 4.78
CA THR A 114 9.06 6.66 6.18
C THR A 114 9.63 5.46 6.96
N PRO A 115 9.41 5.35 8.28
CA PRO A 115 9.88 4.23 9.08
C PRO A 115 9.28 2.88 8.66
N THR A 116 8.06 2.88 8.12
CA THR A 116 7.31 1.65 7.82
C THR A 116 7.02 1.43 6.32
N SER A 117 7.45 2.34 5.44
CA SER A 117 7.37 2.16 3.99
C SER A 117 8.73 2.11 3.30
N GLY A 118 8.74 1.66 2.04
CA GLY A 118 9.94 1.64 1.19
C GLY A 118 10.94 0.53 1.50
N TRP A 119 10.58 -0.44 2.34
CA TRP A 119 11.42 -1.61 2.58
C TRP A 119 10.60 -2.88 2.78
N ALA A 120 11.23 -4.04 2.59
CA ALA A 120 10.65 -5.35 2.83
C ALA A 120 11.66 -6.26 3.56
N ASP A 121 11.21 -6.89 4.65
CA ASP A 121 11.93 -7.99 5.32
C ASP A 121 11.77 -9.27 4.50
N MET A 122 12.65 -10.23 4.74
CA MET A 122 12.65 -11.52 4.06
C MET A 122 13.08 -12.64 5.00
N ASP A 123 12.59 -13.84 4.72
CA ASP A 123 13.19 -15.09 5.21
C ASP A 123 14.06 -15.71 4.11
N SER A 124 14.40 -16.99 4.23
CA SER A 124 15.28 -17.67 3.26
C SER A 124 14.65 -17.88 1.87
N ILE A 125 13.33 -17.81 1.75
CA ILE A 125 12.60 -18.16 0.52
C ILE A 125 11.54 -17.14 0.12
N ASN A 126 11.04 -16.33 1.06
CA ASN A 126 9.95 -15.38 0.88
C ASN A 126 10.32 -13.96 1.28
N VAL A 127 9.59 -13.01 0.70
CA VAL A 127 9.62 -11.59 1.00
C VAL A 127 8.27 -11.16 1.55
N PHE A 128 8.29 -10.33 2.60
CA PHE A 128 7.11 -9.67 3.16
C PHE A 128 6.93 -8.31 2.49
N ALA A 129 6.34 -8.33 1.30
CA ALA A 129 6.39 -7.26 0.33
C ALA A 129 5.18 -6.33 0.34
N THR A 130 5.41 -5.04 0.11
CA THR A 130 4.36 -4.03 -0.07
C THR A 130 4.16 -3.74 -1.55
N TYR A 131 2.99 -4.05 -2.11
CA TYR A 131 2.63 -3.70 -3.50
C TYR A 131 1.69 -2.49 -3.61
N ARG A 132 0.96 -2.20 -2.53
CA ARG A 132 -0.10 -1.18 -2.49
C ARG A 132 0.14 -0.11 -1.43
N HIS A 133 0.24 -0.51 -0.17
CA HIS A 133 0.46 0.37 0.98
C HIS A 133 1.13 -0.40 2.11
N SER A 134 1.96 0.25 2.93
CA SER A 134 2.82 -0.34 3.98
C SER A 134 2.10 -1.25 5.00
N TYR A 135 0.82 -1.03 5.30
CA TYR A 135 0.03 -1.90 6.18
C TYR A 135 -0.46 -3.20 5.49
N SER A 136 -0.31 -3.30 4.17
CA SER A 136 -0.79 -4.42 3.35
C SER A 136 0.42 -5.18 2.79
N LYS A 137 0.96 -6.11 3.58
CA LYS A 137 2.09 -6.96 3.17
C LYS A 137 1.59 -8.27 2.55
N ALA A 138 2.25 -8.68 1.47
CA ALA A 138 2.08 -9.98 0.83
C ALA A 138 3.31 -10.85 1.08
N ILE A 139 3.09 -12.14 1.36
CA ILE A 139 4.18 -13.12 1.49
C ILE A 139 4.37 -13.77 0.11
N VAL A 140 5.51 -13.51 -0.52
CA VAL A 140 5.75 -13.92 -1.91
C VAL A 140 7.16 -14.49 -2.10
N PRO A 141 7.37 -15.44 -3.03
CA PRO A 141 8.71 -15.96 -3.31
C PRO A 141 9.68 -14.85 -3.73
N ILE A 142 10.95 -14.97 -3.33
CA ILE A 142 12.02 -14.01 -3.67
C ILE A 142 12.08 -13.69 -5.16
N ASP A 143 12.12 -14.73 -6.01
CA ASP A 143 12.20 -14.54 -7.47
C ASP A 143 10.99 -13.78 -8.01
N MET A 144 9.80 -14.02 -7.44
CA MET A 144 8.61 -13.28 -7.85
C MET A 144 8.70 -11.81 -7.46
N TYR A 145 9.11 -11.53 -6.22
CA TYR A 145 9.25 -10.17 -5.73
C TYR A 145 10.28 -9.39 -6.53
N GLU A 146 11.48 -9.94 -6.73
CA GLU A 146 12.53 -9.27 -7.48
C GLU A 146 12.10 -8.95 -8.92
N ASN A 147 11.52 -9.92 -9.63
CA ASN A 147 11.12 -9.71 -11.03
C ASN A 147 9.94 -8.74 -11.16
N SER A 148 8.87 -8.95 -10.40
CA SER A 148 7.67 -8.10 -10.49
C SER A 148 7.92 -6.68 -10.00
N MET A 149 8.62 -6.50 -8.87
CA MET A 149 8.87 -5.18 -8.31
C MET A 149 9.92 -4.39 -9.12
N THR A 150 10.92 -5.05 -9.69
CA THR A 150 11.84 -4.44 -10.67
C THR A 150 11.08 -3.96 -11.90
N ALA A 151 10.17 -4.78 -12.43
CA ALA A 151 9.35 -4.39 -13.57
C ALA A 151 8.42 -3.22 -13.25
N ILE A 152 7.80 -3.20 -12.05
CA ILE A 152 6.95 -2.09 -11.59
C ILE A 152 7.78 -0.82 -11.47
N PHE A 153 8.95 -0.89 -10.82
CA PHE A 153 9.86 0.24 -10.70
C PHE A 153 10.21 0.81 -12.08
N ASN A 154 10.66 -0.06 -13.00
CA ASN A 154 11.01 0.35 -14.35
C ASN A 154 9.81 0.96 -15.09
N ARG A 155 8.61 0.38 -14.96
CA ARG A 155 7.39 0.92 -15.57
C ARG A 155 7.06 2.32 -15.06
N VAL A 156 7.08 2.54 -13.75
CA VAL A 156 6.82 3.86 -13.14
C VAL A 156 7.85 4.89 -13.60
N LYS A 157 9.08 4.47 -13.88
CA LYS A 157 10.18 5.31 -14.40
C LYS A 157 10.25 5.39 -15.93
N ASN A 158 9.28 4.82 -16.66
CA ASN A 158 9.27 4.73 -18.12
C ASN A 158 10.51 4.03 -18.73
N LEU A 159 11.08 3.07 -18.01
CA LEU A 159 12.18 2.22 -18.43
C LEU A 159 11.66 0.89 -18.98
N LYS A 160 12.50 0.18 -19.74
CA LYS A 160 12.19 -1.17 -20.25
C LYS A 160 12.06 -2.16 -19.10
N TYR A 161 11.14 -3.11 -19.24
CA TYR A 161 10.90 -4.18 -18.29
C TYR A 161 10.58 -5.48 -19.02
N ASP A 162 10.64 -6.60 -18.31
CA ASP A 162 10.27 -7.91 -18.85
C ASP A 162 8.75 -8.06 -18.93
N LYS A 163 8.19 -7.65 -20.06
CA LYS A 163 6.74 -7.76 -20.30
C LYS A 163 6.27 -9.22 -20.34
N ILE A 164 7.08 -10.14 -20.87
CA ILE A 164 6.70 -11.55 -21.01
C ILE A 164 6.52 -12.17 -19.63
N TYR A 165 7.44 -11.89 -18.70
CA TYR A 165 7.31 -12.32 -17.31
C TYR A 165 6.01 -11.81 -16.67
N ILE A 166 5.72 -10.51 -16.83
CA ILE A 166 4.51 -9.90 -16.26
C ILE A 166 3.23 -10.48 -16.84
N ASP A 167 3.15 -10.62 -18.16
CA ASP A 167 1.97 -11.20 -18.83
C ASP A 167 1.76 -12.66 -18.39
N ASN A 168 2.83 -13.43 -18.26
CA ASN A 168 2.76 -14.81 -17.75
C ASN A 168 2.29 -14.85 -16.31
N LEU A 169 2.83 -14.01 -15.42
CA LEU A 169 2.41 -13.93 -14.03
C LEU A 169 0.91 -13.61 -13.93
N ILE A 170 0.44 -12.59 -14.65
CA ILE A 170 -0.97 -12.20 -14.66
C ILE A 170 -1.84 -13.34 -15.20
N ASN A 171 -1.46 -13.95 -16.33
CA ASN A 171 -2.19 -15.06 -16.91
C ASN A 171 -2.27 -16.25 -15.96
N THR A 172 -1.17 -16.63 -15.33
CA THR A 172 -1.12 -17.78 -14.42
C THR A 172 -2.08 -17.60 -13.25
N TYR A 173 -2.03 -16.46 -12.56
CA TYR A 173 -2.74 -16.31 -11.28
C TYR A 173 -4.17 -15.77 -11.41
N LEU A 174 -4.48 -14.97 -12.43
CA LEU A 174 -5.86 -14.52 -12.67
C LEU A 174 -6.73 -15.59 -13.35
N ASN A 175 -6.14 -16.69 -13.84
CA ASN A 175 -6.89 -17.85 -14.34
C ASN A 175 -7.35 -18.81 -13.22
N ILE A 176 -6.87 -18.61 -12.00
CA ILE A 176 -7.29 -19.38 -10.82
C ILE A 176 -8.49 -18.66 -10.18
N GLU A 177 -9.45 -19.41 -9.64
CA GLU A 177 -10.57 -18.82 -8.91
C GLU A 177 -10.08 -17.98 -7.70
N PRO A 178 -10.74 -16.85 -7.39
CA PRO A 178 -10.34 -15.99 -6.29
C PRO A 178 -10.20 -16.76 -4.98
N SER A 179 -9.10 -16.54 -4.27
CA SER A 179 -8.80 -17.16 -2.98
C SER A 179 -8.77 -16.12 -1.86
N SER A 180 -9.01 -16.55 -0.64
CA SER A 180 -8.77 -15.78 0.59
C SER A 180 -8.02 -16.66 1.59
N PRO A 181 -7.24 -16.05 2.53
CA PRO A 181 -6.74 -16.80 3.67
C PRO A 181 -7.93 -17.26 4.53
N VAL A 182 -7.90 -18.52 4.96
CA VAL A 182 -8.92 -19.10 5.86
C VAL A 182 -8.35 -19.10 7.27
N GLY A 183 -8.93 -18.29 8.15
CA GLY A 183 -8.45 -18.12 9.52
C GLY A 183 -7.02 -17.56 9.57
N SER A 184 -6.21 -18.04 10.51
CA SER A 184 -4.82 -17.59 10.72
C SER A 184 -3.77 -18.43 9.98
N ASP A 185 -4.17 -19.41 9.14
CA ASP A 185 -3.22 -20.28 8.43
C ASP A 185 -2.70 -19.65 7.14
N MET A 186 -1.60 -18.91 7.30
CA MET A 186 -0.87 -18.26 6.21
C MET A 186 -0.06 -19.25 5.35
N SER A 187 0.03 -20.52 5.75
CA SER A 187 0.75 -21.57 5.01
C SER A 187 -0.14 -22.36 4.05
N SER A 188 -1.46 -22.20 4.15
CA SER A 188 -2.44 -22.89 3.31
C SER A 188 -2.27 -22.55 1.81
N VAL A 189 -2.65 -23.48 0.94
CA VAL A 189 -2.68 -23.24 -0.52
C VAL A 189 -3.57 -22.05 -0.87
N ALA A 190 -4.67 -21.85 -0.15
CA ALA A 190 -5.56 -20.71 -0.34
C ALA A 190 -4.89 -19.38 0.02
N ALA A 191 -4.18 -19.29 1.16
CA ALA A 191 -3.42 -18.11 1.53
C ALA A 191 -2.29 -17.81 0.53
N ARG A 192 -1.56 -18.85 0.09
CA ARG A 192 -0.56 -18.72 -0.97
C ARG A 192 -1.18 -18.19 -2.27
N ASN A 193 -2.26 -18.79 -2.75
CA ASN A 193 -2.93 -18.35 -3.97
C ASN A 193 -3.42 -16.91 -3.85
N PHE A 194 -3.98 -16.53 -2.70
CA PHE A 194 -4.40 -15.16 -2.41
C PHE A 194 -3.25 -14.16 -2.58
N PHE A 195 -2.06 -14.43 -2.03
CA PHE A 195 -0.92 -13.53 -2.19
C PHE A 195 -0.41 -13.44 -3.62
N LEU A 196 -0.36 -14.56 -4.34
CA LEU A 196 0.08 -14.56 -5.74
C LEU A 196 -0.93 -13.86 -6.65
N GLN A 197 -2.23 -14.02 -6.37
CA GLN A 197 -3.31 -13.27 -7.03
C GLN A 197 -3.23 -11.78 -6.70
N HIS A 198 -2.92 -11.40 -5.46
CA HIS A 198 -2.73 -10.01 -5.09
C HIS A 198 -1.60 -9.36 -5.91
N VAL A 199 -0.45 -10.02 -6.06
CA VAL A 199 0.64 -9.53 -6.93
C VAL A 199 0.17 -9.39 -8.38
N ALA A 200 -0.55 -10.38 -8.91
CA ALA A 200 -1.06 -10.32 -10.27
C ALA A 200 -2.04 -9.15 -10.49
N LEU A 201 -2.95 -8.91 -9.55
CA LEU A 201 -3.89 -7.79 -9.59
C LEU A 201 -3.18 -6.44 -9.53
N GLU A 202 -2.21 -6.27 -8.62
CA GLU A 202 -1.43 -5.03 -8.55
C GLU A 202 -0.52 -4.86 -9.79
N CYS A 203 -0.02 -5.94 -10.40
CA CYS A 203 0.62 -5.84 -11.71
C CYS A 203 -0.35 -5.31 -12.77
N VAL A 204 -1.59 -5.79 -12.85
CA VAL A 204 -2.59 -5.18 -13.76
C VAL A 204 -2.80 -3.69 -13.45
N TYR A 205 -2.76 -3.27 -12.19
CA TYR A 205 -2.81 -1.85 -11.84
C TYR A 205 -1.63 -1.03 -12.39
N TYR A 206 -0.39 -1.53 -12.33
CA TYR A 206 0.79 -0.78 -12.79
C TYR A 206 1.01 -0.84 -14.31
N PHE A 207 0.66 -1.97 -14.93
CA PHE A 207 0.94 -2.22 -16.36
C PHE A 207 -0.29 -2.10 -17.25
N GLY A 208 -1.49 -2.20 -16.67
CA GLY A 208 -2.75 -2.18 -17.40
C GLY A 208 -2.95 -0.89 -18.19
N ASP A 209 -3.54 -1.08 -19.35
CA ASP A 209 -4.10 -0.05 -20.22
C ASP A 209 -5.30 -0.67 -20.95
N THR A 210 -5.84 0.01 -21.96
CA THR A 210 -6.99 -0.50 -22.72
C THR A 210 -6.73 -1.83 -23.43
N THR A 211 -5.47 -2.21 -23.67
CA THR A 211 -5.12 -3.52 -24.27
C THR A 211 -5.28 -4.68 -23.29
N TYR A 212 -5.33 -4.41 -21.98
CA TYR A 212 -5.57 -5.40 -20.94
C TYR A 212 -7.06 -5.76 -20.77
N ILE A 213 -7.94 -5.28 -21.66
CA ILE A 213 -9.38 -5.61 -21.67
C ILE A 213 -9.66 -7.12 -21.68
N MET A 214 -8.74 -7.93 -22.23
CA MET A 214 -8.84 -9.40 -22.19
C MET A 214 -8.87 -10.00 -20.77
N TYR A 215 -8.48 -9.23 -19.74
CA TYR A 215 -8.56 -9.63 -18.34
C TYR A 215 -9.85 -9.20 -17.65
N TYR A 216 -10.71 -8.40 -18.30
CA TYR A 216 -11.88 -7.80 -17.68
C TYR A 216 -12.81 -8.82 -17.01
N ASP A 217 -13.21 -9.89 -17.71
CA ASP A 217 -14.08 -10.93 -17.14
C ASP A 217 -13.44 -11.64 -15.93
N LYS A 218 -12.11 -11.78 -15.93
CA LYS A 218 -11.39 -12.36 -14.80
C LYS A 218 -11.43 -11.41 -13.62
N LEU A 219 -11.15 -10.12 -13.83
CA LEU A 219 -11.23 -9.09 -12.79
C LEU A 219 -12.64 -8.96 -12.20
N LEU A 220 -13.69 -9.18 -13.00
CA LEU A 220 -15.06 -9.23 -12.50
C LEU A 220 -15.31 -10.38 -11.50
N LYS A 221 -14.58 -11.49 -11.59
CA LYS A 221 -14.67 -12.53 -10.55
C LYS A 221 -14.09 -12.04 -9.23
N PHE A 222 -12.96 -11.33 -9.28
CA PHE A 222 -12.28 -10.83 -8.08
C PHE A 222 -13.04 -9.66 -7.42
N ILE A 223 -13.63 -8.74 -8.19
CA ILE A 223 -14.44 -7.64 -7.61
C ILE A 223 -15.72 -8.15 -6.93
N ASN A 224 -16.27 -9.28 -7.40
CA ASN A 224 -17.47 -9.90 -6.83
C ASN A 224 -17.17 -10.93 -5.73
N PHE A 225 -15.90 -11.19 -5.45
CA PHE A 225 -15.49 -12.12 -4.39
C PHE A 225 -15.65 -11.45 -3.02
N ASP A 226 -16.24 -12.16 -2.05
CA ASP A 226 -16.58 -11.61 -0.73
C ASP A 226 -15.36 -11.54 0.21
N PHE A 227 -14.36 -10.78 -0.22
CA PHE A 227 -13.16 -10.50 0.56
C PHE A 227 -12.57 -9.15 0.16
N TYR A 228 -12.63 -8.18 1.08
CA TYR A 228 -12.36 -6.77 0.76
C TYR A 228 -10.96 -6.53 0.16
N HIS A 229 -9.91 -7.20 0.65
CA HIS A 229 -8.57 -7.02 0.09
C HIS A 229 -8.49 -7.40 -1.39
N THR A 230 -9.23 -8.44 -1.78
CA THR A 230 -9.34 -8.88 -3.17
C THR A 230 -10.13 -7.87 -3.99
N GLN A 231 -11.26 -7.38 -3.46
CA GLN A 231 -12.08 -6.34 -4.11
C GLN A 231 -11.28 -5.06 -4.37
N VAL A 232 -10.55 -4.55 -3.36
CA VAL A 232 -9.67 -3.37 -3.49
C VAL A 232 -8.65 -3.55 -4.61
N SER A 233 -7.98 -4.70 -4.67
CA SER A 233 -6.96 -4.97 -5.69
C SER A 233 -7.59 -5.06 -7.10
N ALA A 234 -8.77 -5.67 -7.21
CA ALA A 234 -9.51 -5.77 -8.48
C ALA A 234 -10.05 -4.42 -8.97
N ILE A 235 -10.58 -3.58 -8.07
CA ILE A 235 -11.05 -2.22 -8.38
C ILE A 235 -9.89 -1.35 -8.90
N ARG A 236 -8.70 -1.49 -8.30
CA ARG A 236 -7.49 -0.82 -8.77
C ARG A 236 -7.07 -1.35 -10.16
N ALA A 237 -7.03 -2.67 -10.34
CA ALA A 237 -6.71 -3.26 -11.63
C ALA A 237 -7.65 -2.77 -12.75
N LEU A 238 -8.97 -2.78 -12.52
CA LEU A 238 -9.97 -2.28 -13.48
C LEU A 238 -9.79 -0.78 -13.80
N SER A 239 -9.39 0.03 -12.82
CA SER A 239 -9.21 1.47 -13.06
C SER A 239 -8.03 1.79 -13.97
N SER A 240 -7.09 0.85 -14.13
CA SER A 240 -5.94 1.01 -15.02
C SER A 240 -6.22 0.56 -16.45
N ILE A 241 -7.17 -0.38 -16.63
CA ILE A 241 -7.69 -0.73 -17.97
C ILE A 241 -8.42 0.45 -18.61
N ASN A 242 -9.18 1.21 -17.80
CA ASN A 242 -9.80 2.48 -18.18
C ASN A 242 -10.73 2.44 -19.41
N THR A 243 -11.53 1.39 -19.56
CA THR A 243 -12.62 1.33 -20.55
C THR A 243 -13.97 1.77 -19.97
N GLU A 244 -14.96 1.97 -20.84
CA GLU A 244 -16.34 2.30 -20.43
C GLU A 244 -16.93 1.20 -19.54
N GLU A 245 -16.70 -0.07 -19.89
CA GLU A 245 -17.14 -1.23 -19.12
C GLU A 245 -16.50 -1.24 -17.74
N SER A 246 -15.19 -0.94 -17.65
CA SER A 246 -14.49 -0.86 -16.37
C SER A 246 -15.07 0.23 -15.47
N ARG A 247 -15.40 1.41 -16.03
CA ARG A 247 -16.03 2.51 -15.29
C ARG A 247 -17.42 2.12 -14.80
N LYS A 248 -18.23 1.51 -15.66
CA LYS A 248 -19.55 0.98 -15.30
C LYS A 248 -19.46 -0.03 -14.16
N SER A 249 -18.57 -1.01 -14.24
CA SER A 249 -18.41 -2.02 -13.18
C SER A 249 -17.95 -1.44 -11.86
N ILE A 250 -17.00 -0.49 -11.87
CA ILE A 250 -16.55 0.19 -10.64
C ILE A 250 -17.70 1.00 -10.03
N PHE A 251 -18.50 1.67 -10.85
CA PHE A 251 -19.66 2.42 -10.38
C PHE A 251 -20.78 1.52 -9.85
N GLU A 252 -21.04 0.37 -10.49
CA GLU A 252 -21.98 -0.63 -9.98
C GLU A 252 -21.50 -1.22 -8.65
N PHE A 253 -20.21 -1.51 -8.49
CA PHE A 253 -19.64 -1.93 -7.21
C PHE A 253 -19.86 -0.87 -6.11
N LEU A 254 -19.64 0.41 -6.42
CA LEU A 254 -19.88 1.52 -5.50
C LEU A 254 -21.34 1.56 -5.00
N LYS A 255 -22.30 1.28 -5.88
CA LYS A 255 -23.73 1.18 -5.54
C LYS A 255 -24.11 -0.12 -4.82
N GLY A 256 -23.34 -1.19 -5.06
CA GLY A 256 -23.66 -2.56 -4.66
C GLY A 256 -23.17 -2.96 -3.27
N LYS A 257 -22.85 -4.25 -3.16
CA LYS A 257 -22.30 -4.90 -1.96
C LYS A 257 -20.78 -4.74 -1.94
N GLY A 258 -20.24 -4.54 -0.75
CA GLY A 258 -18.84 -4.23 -0.51
C GLY A 258 -18.75 -3.37 0.75
N ASP A 259 -17.67 -3.52 1.50
CA ASP A 259 -17.42 -2.71 2.67
C ASP A 259 -17.13 -1.24 2.27
N ASN A 260 -17.24 -0.35 3.24
CA ASN A 260 -17.10 1.08 2.99
C ASN A 260 -15.67 1.47 2.57
N PHE A 261 -14.63 0.74 3.01
CA PHE A 261 -13.25 0.98 2.59
C PHE A 261 -13.08 0.68 1.09
N SER A 262 -13.52 -0.50 0.64
CA SER A 262 -13.49 -0.86 -0.78
C SER A 262 -14.28 0.12 -1.64
N LYS A 263 -15.40 0.65 -1.13
CA LYS A 263 -16.18 1.70 -1.82
C LYS A 263 -15.45 3.04 -1.93
N VAL A 264 -14.69 3.45 -0.92
CA VAL A 264 -13.82 4.64 -1.05
C VAL A 264 -12.77 4.43 -2.13
N ILE A 265 -12.18 3.22 -2.22
CA ILE A 265 -11.25 2.88 -3.30
C ILE A 265 -11.93 2.95 -4.67
N ALA A 266 -13.19 2.51 -4.79
CA ALA A 266 -13.96 2.67 -6.03
C ALA A 266 -14.12 4.14 -6.44
N VAL A 267 -14.40 5.03 -5.50
CA VAL A 267 -14.47 6.49 -5.76
C VAL A 267 -13.12 7.02 -6.27
N TRP A 268 -12.01 6.65 -5.62
CA TRP A 268 -10.67 7.05 -6.08
C TRP A 268 -10.29 6.46 -7.43
N SER A 269 -10.73 5.25 -7.73
CA SER A 269 -10.56 4.66 -9.05
C SER A 269 -11.31 5.45 -10.14
N LEU A 270 -12.54 5.89 -9.88
CA LEU A 270 -13.28 6.78 -10.79
C LEU A 270 -12.57 8.13 -10.97
N GLU A 271 -11.97 8.67 -9.90
CA GLU A 271 -11.12 9.86 -9.98
C GLU A 271 -9.91 9.63 -10.89
N LYS A 272 -9.15 8.56 -10.67
CA LYS A 272 -7.96 8.19 -11.47
C LYS A 272 -8.29 8.07 -12.96
N MET A 273 -9.45 7.51 -13.27
CA MET A 273 -9.94 7.33 -14.64
C MET A 273 -10.46 8.62 -15.29
N ASN A 274 -10.60 9.70 -14.52
CA ASN A 274 -11.30 10.92 -14.91
C ASN A 274 -12.71 10.64 -15.46
N ALA A 275 -13.46 9.78 -14.76
CA ALA A 275 -14.78 9.28 -15.17
C ALA A 275 -15.92 10.33 -15.04
N THR A 276 -15.71 11.52 -15.61
CA THR A 276 -16.61 12.67 -15.51
C THR A 276 -17.98 12.43 -16.14
N GLU A 277 -18.11 11.47 -17.04
CA GLU A 277 -19.40 11.01 -17.57
C GLU A 277 -20.31 10.44 -16.48
N CYS A 278 -19.74 9.88 -15.39
CA CYS A 278 -20.49 9.35 -14.26
C CYS A 278 -20.94 10.45 -13.28
N LYS A 279 -20.61 11.73 -13.51
CA LYS A 279 -20.83 12.84 -12.56
C LYS A 279 -22.29 12.96 -12.11
N ASN A 280 -23.25 12.84 -13.03
CA ASN A 280 -24.67 12.98 -12.71
C ASN A 280 -25.17 11.82 -11.85
N GLU A 281 -24.81 10.58 -12.21
CA GLU A 281 -25.16 9.41 -11.43
C GLU A 281 -24.49 9.42 -10.05
N LEU A 282 -23.23 9.87 -9.98
CA LEU A 282 -22.49 10.02 -8.73
C LEU A 282 -23.13 11.09 -7.81
N ALA A 283 -23.64 12.18 -8.38
CA ALA A 283 -24.37 13.21 -7.65
C ALA A 283 -25.71 12.69 -7.10
N GLU A 284 -26.38 11.80 -7.83
CA GLU A 284 -27.57 11.12 -7.33
C GLU A 284 -27.22 10.15 -6.21
N TYR A 285 -26.20 9.31 -6.42
CA TYR A 285 -25.69 8.37 -5.42
C TYR A 285 -25.29 9.06 -4.11
N PHE A 286 -24.69 10.25 -4.18
CA PHE A 286 -24.27 11.03 -3.01
C PHE A 286 -25.36 11.22 -1.95
N LYS A 287 -26.64 11.30 -2.36
CA LYS A 287 -27.78 11.44 -1.44
C LYS A 287 -27.86 10.27 -0.47
N ASN A 288 -27.60 9.06 -0.98
CA ASN A 288 -27.74 7.78 -0.27
C ASN A 288 -26.40 7.14 0.12
N ALA A 289 -25.26 7.76 -0.25
CA ALA A 289 -23.94 7.26 0.09
C ALA A 289 -23.75 7.14 1.61
N SER A 290 -23.09 6.07 2.06
CA SER A 290 -22.87 5.79 3.49
C SER A 290 -22.12 6.92 4.19
N THR A 291 -22.62 7.30 5.36
CA THR A 291 -21.98 8.24 6.29
C THR A 291 -21.16 7.53 7.36
N GLU A 292 -21.18 6.20 7.39
CA GLU A 292 -20.40 5.41 8.35
C GLU A 292 -18.92 5.72 8.20
N GLU A 293 -18.24 5.74 9.34
CA GLU A 293 -16.81 6.06 9.38
C GLU A 293 -16.00 4.96 8.67
N VAL A 294 -15.00 5.40 7.92
CA VAL A 294 -14.06 4.52 7.25
C VAL A 294 -12.67 4.83 7.75
N TYR A 295 -12.00 3.78 8.20
CA TYR A 295 -10.61 3.78 8.57
C TYR A 295 -9.88 2.69 7.78
N PHE A 296 -8.56 2.74 7.76
CA PHE A 296 -7.76 1.64 7.24
C PHE A 296 -7.98 0.43 8.17
N ASP A 297 -8.73 -0.58 7.74
CA ASP A 297 -9.06 -1.70 8.63
C ASP A 297 -7.89 -2.71 8.66
N THR A 298 -7.07 -2.70 9.72
CA THR A 298 -6.22 -3.86 10.07
C THR A 298 -6.04 -3.96 11.59
N ASP A 299 -6.03 -5.19 12.13
CA ASP A 299 -5.67 -5.51 13.52
C ASP A 299 -4.21 -5.13 13.89
N ILE A 300 -3.43 -4.67 12.91
CA ILE A 300 -2.00 -4.34 13.02
C ILE A 300 -1.74 -2.99 12.35
N MET A 301 -2.65 -2.03 12.54
CA MET A 301 -2.28 -0.65 12.25
C MET A 301 -1.30 -0.20 13.32
N ASP A 302 -0.11 0.15 12.87
CA ASP A 302 0.80 0.95 13.66
C ASP A 302 0.03 2.24 14.03
N PRO A 303 -0.28 2.48 15.31
CA PRO A 303 -1.07 3.63 15.74
C PRO A 303 -0.39 4.96 15.39
N ARG A 304 0.85 4.89 14.92
CA ARG A 304 1.64 6.01 14.42
C ARG A 304 1.34 6.39 12.97
N VAL A 305 0.48 5.68 12.25
CA VAL A 305 0.14 6.06 10.87
C VAL A 305 -1.07 7.00 10.86
N GLY A 306 -0.84 8.26 10.49
CA GLY A 306 -1.81 9.34 10.43
C GLY A 306 -2.40 9.62 9.03
N THR A 307 -2.14 8.76 8.05
CA THR A 307 -2.50 8.96 6.64
C THR A 307 -3.94 9.43 6.46
N TYR A 308 -4.10 10.61 5.87
CA TYR A 308 -5.43 11.11 5.53
C TYR A 308 -6.20 10.13 4.64
N PHE A 309 -7.37 9.70 5.13
CA PHE A 309 -8.35 8.91 4.39
C PHE A 309 -9.73 9.59 4.48
N PRO A 310 -10.57 9.55 3.43
CA PRO A 310 -11.91 10.09 3.49
C PRO A 310 -12.70 9.47 4.65
N LYS A 311 -13.34 10.32 5.45
CA LYS A 311 -14.03 9.89 6.67
C LYS A 311 -15.16 8.90 6.41
N SER A 312 -15.72 8.91 5.20
CA SER A 312 -16.82 8.03 4.78
C SER A 312 -16.90 7.95 3.27
N VAL A 313 -17.68 6.99 2.76
CA VAL A 313 -17.99 6.92 1.32
C VAL A 313 -18.61 8.22 0.83
N LYS A 314 -19.57 8.78 1.59
CA LYS A 314 -20.18 10.07 1.27
C LYS A 314 -19.17 11.21 1.21
N ASN A 315 -18.21 11.24 2.13
CA ASN A 315 -17.13 12.25 2.11
C ASN A 315 -16.23 12.08 0.88
N ALA A 316 -15.84 10.86 0.52
CA ALA A 316 -15.06 10.59 -0.70
C ALA A 316 -15.80 11.08 -1.96
N VAL A 317 -17.08 10.75 -2.08
CA VAL A 317 -17.92 11.20 -3.20
C VAL A 317 -18.02 12.73 -3.25
N GLN A 318 -18.19 13.38 -2.10
CA GLN A 318 -18.25 14.85 -2.01
C GLN A 318 -16.95 15.50 -2.52
N ILE A 319 -15.79 14.96 -2.13
CA ILE A 319 -14.48 15.44 -2.55
C ILE A 319 -14.36 15.31 -4.08
N LEU A 320 -14.71 14.15 -4.63
CA LEU A 320 -14.64 13.91 -6.08
C LEU A 320 -15.58 14.84 -6.87
N LEU A 321 -16.84 14.97 -6.44
CA LEU A 321 -17.80 15.86 -7.08
C LEU A 321 -17.35 17.32 -7.06
N LYS A 322 -16.64 17.77 -6.02
CA LYS A 322 -16.04 19.11 -5.97
C LYS A 322 -14.90 19.27 -6.98
N LYS A 323 -14.06 18.24 -7.18
CA LYS A 323 -12.96 18.25 -8.16
C LYS A 323 -13.47 18.31 -9.61
N TRP A 324 -14.62 17.71 -9.89
CA TRP A 324 -15.24 17.73 -11.23
C TRP A 324 -16.09 18.97 -11.52
N LYS A 325 -16.10 19.99 -10.66
CA LYS A 325 -16.78 21.25 -10.93
C LYS A 325 -15.96 22.15 -11.83
#